data_AF-A0A4R6U0F1-F1
#
_entry.id   AF-A0A4R6U0F1-F1
#
_cell.length_a   1.000
_cell.length_b   1.000
_cell.length_c   1.000
_cell.angle_alpha   90.00
_cell.angle_beta   90.00
_cell.angle_gamma   90.00
#
_symmetry.space_group_name_H-M   'P 1'
#
loop_
_entity.id
_entity.type
_entity.pdbx_description
1 polymer ?
#
loop_
_entity_poly.entity_id
_entity_poly.type
_entity_poly.pdbx_seq_one_letter_code
_entity_poly.pdbx_strand_id
1 'polypeptide(L)'
;MIKKTELVQSVKIPQAVVEASKPFETQNESLLLTIPKISHGGTEFYYLAFAPKLEEQIIVAEDGKIPPVEKVEHVCMIANIYMKSLTDIREIGYLWAREKRIKQFKETKEKLHKIKNATKNNDVIAACSSLIKTCEAIIVTHKELINTVKKVNDMLRNTIVLQKITYEEGSTSKSVLDTLP
;
A
#
# COMPACT_ATOMS: atom_id res chain seq x y z
N MET A 1 -22.73 7.58 -6.24
CA MET A 1 -22.15 8.94 -6.18
C MET A 1 -20.87 8.86 -5.34
N ILE A 2 -19.73 8.58 -5.97
CA ILE A 2 -18.45 8.39 -5.25
C ILE A 2 -17.87 9.78 -5.01
N LYS A 3 -17.73 10.16 -3.73
CA LYS A 3 -17.07 11.39 -3.32
C LYS A 3 -15.61 11.32 -3.77
N LYS A 4 -15.24 12.23 -4.67
CA LYS A 4 -13.87 12.53 -5.06
C LYS A 4 -13.11 12.88 -3.78
N THR A 5 -12.35 11.91 -3.26
CA THR A 5 -11.58 12.11 -2.03
C THR A 5 -10.23 12.67 -2.46
N GLU A 6 -10.12 13.98 -2.42
CA GLU A 6 -8.86 14.71 -2.53
C GLU A 6 -8.00 14.33 -1.32
N LEU A 7 -7.11 13.37 -1.50
CA LEU A 7 -6.03 13.06 -0.56
C LEU A 7 -4.72 13.35 -1.29
N VAL A 8 -4.43 14.63 -1.44
CA VAL A 8 -3.12 15.13 -1.86
C VAL A 8 -2.32 15.36 -0.58
N GLN A 9 -1.64 14.33 -0.08
CA GLN A 9 -0.45 14.59 0.73
C GLN A 9 0.68 14.94 -0.23
N SER A 10 0.96 16.24 -0.36
CA SER A 10 2.06 16.75 -1.16
C SER A 10 3.39 16.43 -0.48
N VAL A 11 3.98 15.27 -0.79
CA VAL A 11 5.40 15.05 -0.52
C VAL A 11 6.16 16.15 -1.24
N LYS A 12 6.78 17.07 -0.50
CA LYS A 12 7.63 18.11 -1.09
C LYS A 12 8.92 17.46 -1.56
N ILE A 13 9.04 17.27 -2.87
CA ILE A 13 10.29 16.82 -3.49
C ILE A 13 11.24 18.03 -3.54
N PRO A 14 12.52 17.88 -3.12
CA PRO A 14 13.49 18.96 -3.24
C PRO A 14 13.63 19.44 -4.70
N GLN A 15 13.77 20.75 -4.91
CA GLN A 15 13.89 21.32 -6.25
C GLN A 15 15.08 20.75 -7.02
N ALA A 16 16.20 20.50 -6.35
CA ALA A 16 17.39 19.90 -6.94
C ALA A 16 17.11 18.49 -7.51
N VAL A 17 16.24 17.72 -6.85
CA VAL A 17 15.82 16.38 -7.32
C VAL A 17 14.97 16.49 -8.58
N VAL A 18 14.03 17.44 -8.62
CA VAL A 18 13.19 17.70 -9.80
C VAL A 18 14.06 18.14 -10.97
N GLU A 19 14.99 19.05 -10.76
CA GLU A 19 15.90 19.53 -11.80
C GLU A 19 16.81 18.43 -12.35
N ALA A 20 17.33 17.57 -11.48
CA ALA A 20 18.13 16.43 -11.87
C ALA A 20 17.34 15.38 -12.68
N SER A 21 16.02 15.31 -12.53
CA SER A 21 15.17 14.39 -13.30
C SER A 21 14.82 14.88 -14.70
N LYS A 22 14.84 16.19 -14.97
CA LYS A 22 14.43 16.78 -16.27
C LYS A 22 15.14 16.19 -17.49
N PRO A 23 16.45 15.88 -17.47
CA PRO A 23 17.13 15.29 -18.62
C PRO A 23 16.60 13.90 -19.04
N PHE A 24 15.90 13.21 -18.14
CA PHE A 24 15.35 11.87 -18.37
C PHE A 24 13.87 11.91 -18.79
N GLU A 25 13.21 13.07 -18.71
CA GLU A 25 11.82 13.24 -19.12
C GLU A 25 11.73 13.32 -20.65
N THR A 26 10.99 12.42 -21.28
CA THR A 26 10.72 12.49 -22.72
C THR A 26 9.38 13.16 -23.02
N GLN A 27 9.14 13.50 -24.30
CA GLN A 27 7.89 14.18 -24.69
C GLN A 27 6.65 13.36 -24.31
N ASN A 28 5.70 14.01 -23.65
CA ASN A 28 4.44 13.45 -23.12
C ASN A 28 4.60 12.55 -21.90
N GLU A 29 5.74 12.59 -21.22
CA GLU A 29 5.88 11.94 -19.94
C GLU A 29 5.51 12.86 -18.77
N SER A 30 5.25 12.27 -17.61
CA SER A 30 5.05 13.01 -16.36
C SER A 30 5.84 12.34 -15.26
N LEU A 31 6.65 13.14 -14.56
CA LEU A 31 7.42 12.68 -13.41
C LEU A 31 6.47 12.13 -12.33
N LEU A 32 6.78 10.91 -11.88
CA LEU A 32 6.08 10.22 -10.81
C LEU A 32 7.05 9.87 -9.69
N LEU A 33 6.67 10.19 -8.46
CA LEU A 33 7.35 9.68 -7.29
C LEU A 33 6.83 8.26 -7.02
N THR A 34 7.69 7.26 -7.08
CA THR A 34 7.30 5.86 -6.88
C THR A 34 7.57 5.40 -5.45
N ILE A 35 8.55 5.99 -4.76
CA ILE A 35 8.79 5.79 -3.33
C ILE A 35 9.14 7.13 -2.70
N PRO A 36 8.47 7.52 -1.60
CA PRO A 36 8.56 8.88 -1.08
C PRO A 36 9.97 9.26 -0.63
N LYS A 37 10.72 8.33 -0.01
CA LYS A 37 12.04 8.59 0.57
C LYS A 37 12.71 7.31 1.08
N ILE A 38 13.99 7.08 0.75
CA ILE A 38 14.81 6.02 1.35
C ILE A 38 16.06 6.64 1.98
N SER A 39 16.31 6.37 3.26
CA SER A 39 17.56 6.78 3.92
C SER A 39 18.55 5.62 3.94
N HIS A 40 19.76 5.84 3.40
CA HIS A 40 20.83 4.86 3.41
C HIS A 40 22.19 5.56 3.56
N GLY A 41 22.99 5.12 4.54
CA GLY A 41 24.31 5.71 4.79
C GLY A 41 24.28 7.20 5.15
N GLY A 42 23.19 7.68 5.76
CA GLY A 42 22.99 9.11 6.09
C GLY A 42 22.62 9.99 4.90
N THR A 43 22.44 9.41 3.71
CA THR A 43 21.94 10.11 2.52
C THR A 43 20.50 9.70 2.24
N GLU A 44 19.70 10.66 1.81
CA GLU A 44 18.31 10.44 1.45
C GLU A 44 18.18 10.34 -0.07
N PHE A 45 17.42 9.36 -0.53
CA PHE A 45 17.24 9.03 -1.93
C PHE A 45 15.77 9.08 -2.31
N TYR A 46 15.52 9.56 -3.52
CA TYR A 46 14.21 9.69 -4.13
C TYR A 46 14.11 8.78 -5.35
N TYR A 47 12.99 8.07 -5.44
CA TYR A 47 12.73 7.08 -6.46
C TYR A 47 11.68 7.64 -7.42
N LEU A 48 12.11 7.93 -8.64
CA LEU A 48 11.28 8.59 -9.63
C LEU A 48 11.09 7.67 -10.82
N ALA A 49 9.91 7.71 -11.43
CA ALA A 49 9.59 7.09 -12.71
C ALA A 49 8.87 8.09 -13.59
N PHE A 50 8.69 7.76 -14.87
CA PHE A 50 8.02 8.64 -15.82
C PHE A 50 6.78 7.95 -16.38
N ALA A 51 5.57 8.46 -16.11
CA ALA A 51 4.36 7.93 -16.75
C ALA A 51 4.31 8.36 -18.21
N PRO A 52 3.86 7.51 -19.15
CA PRO A 52 3.27 6.18 -18.93
C PRO A 52 4.29 5.04 -18.79
N LYS A 53 5.57 5.27 -19.11
CA LYS A 53 6.63 4.26 -19.05
C LYS A 53 7.21 4.09 -17.64
N LEU A 54 6.46 3.42 -16.77
CA LEU A 54 6.84 3.20 -15.36
C LEU A 54 8.07 2.30 -15.15
N GLU A 55 8.59 1.70 -16.22
CA GLU A 55 9.72 0.75 -16.21
C GLU A 55 11.07 1.47 -16.07
N GLU A 56 11.15 2.72 -16.52
CA GLU A 56 12.36 3.54 -16.39
C GLU A 56 12.32 4.29 -15.06
N GLN A 57 13.20 3.88 -14.14
CA GLN A 57 13.31 4.46 -12.81
C GLN A 57 14.67 5.12 -12.62
N ILE A 58 14.66 6.31 -12.03
CA ILE A 58 15.87 7.04 -11.64
C ILE A 58 15.91 7.19 -10.12
N ILE A 59 17.11 7.04 -9.57
CA ILE A 59 17.39 7.35 -8.17
C ILE A 59 18.15 8.65 -8.12
N VAL A 60 17.67 9.59 -7.32
CA VAL A 60 18.33 10.87 -7.12
C VAL A 60 18.52 11.09 -5.62
N ALA A 61 19.73 11.47 -5.22
CA ALA A 61 19.99 11.89 -3.84
C ALA A 61 19.31 13.24 -3.55
N GLU A 62 19.06 13.55 -2.27
CA GLU A 62 18.41 14.80 -1.85
C GLU A 62 19.08 16.07 -2.40
N ASP A 63 20.39 16.03 -2.59
CA ASP A 63 21.20 17.13 -3.15
C ASP A 63 21.11 17.25 -4.69
N GLY A 64 20.28 16.43 -5.35
CA GLY A 64 20.12 16.38 -6.80
C GLY A 64 21.20 15.57 -7.52
N LYS A 65 22.14 14.95 -6.82
CA LYS A 65 23.15 14.11 -7.47
C LYS A 65 22.59 12.74 -7.83
N ILE A 66 23.00 12.25 -8.99
CA ILE A 66 22.76 10.86 -9.39
C ILE A 66 23.88 10.00 -8.77
N PRO A 67 23.55 9.08 -7.85
CA PRO A 67 24.55 8.27 -7.19
C PRO A 67 25.15 7.23 -8.15
N PRO A 68 26.39 6.78 -7.90
CA PRO A 68 27.02 5.72 -8.69
C PRO A 68 26.29 4.38 -8.51
N VAL A 69 26.42 3.51 -9.51
CA VAL A 69 25.65 2.26 -9.64
C VAL A 69 25.73 1.38 -8.38
N GLU A 70 26.90 1.29 -7.75
CA GLU A 70 27.11 0.44 -6.57
C GLU A 70 26.28 0.90 -5.36
N LYS A 71 26.06 2.22 -5.22
CA LYS A 71 25.17 2.78 -4.18
C LYS A 71 23.70 2.64 -4.57
N VAL A 72 23.40 2.80 -5.86
CA VAL A 72 22.05 2.65 -6.44
C VAL A 72 21.53 1.23 -6.24
N GLU A 73 22.38 0.21 -6.40
CA GLU A 73 21.98 -1.20 -6.34
C GLU A 73 21.32 -1.58 -5.00
N HIS A 74 21.93 -1.20 -3.88
CA HIS A 74 21.37 -1.47 -2.55
C HIS A 74 20.04 -0.75 -2.32
N VAL A 75 19.97 0.53 -2.68
CA VAL A 75 18.75 1.33 -2.53
C VAL A 75 17.64 0.78 -3.43
N CYS A 76 17.99 0.30 -4.62
CA CYS A 76 17.09 -0.33 -5.58
C CYS A 76 16.52 -1.65 -5.09
N MET A 77 17.36 -2.50 -4.51
CA MET A 77 16.89 -3.74 -3.91
C MET A 77 15.87 -3.46 -2.79
N ILE A 78 16.15 -2.48 -1.92
CA ILE A 78 15.23 -2.09 -0.84
C ILE A 78 13.92 -1.57 -1.40
N ALA A 79 13.99 -0.66 -2.38
CA ALA A 79 12.84 -0.07 -3.06
C ALA A 79 11.92 -1.13 -3.69
N ASN A 80 12.51 -2.04 -4.46
CA ASN A 80 11.78 -3.09 -5.15
C ASN A 80 11.13 -4.07 -4.18
N ILE A 81 11.85 -4.50 -3.14
CA ILE A 81 11.30 -5.38 -2.09
C ILE A 81 10.16 -4.68 -1.35
N TYR A 82 10.31 -3.40 -1.03
CA TYR A 82 9.27 -2.60 -0.38
C TYR A 82 8.00 -2.54 -1.23
N MET A 83 8.11 -2.15 -2.50
CA MET A 83 6.99 -2.07 -3.42
C MET A 83 6.34 -3.43 -3.68
N LYS A 84 7.16 -4.48 -3.85
CA LYS A 84 6.66 -5.86 -3.99
C LYS A 84 5.90 -6.30 -2.76
N SER A 85 6.42 -6.05 -1.56
CA SER A 85 5.76 -6.39 -0.30
C SER A 85 4.42 -5.66 -0.14
N LEU A 86 4.36 -4.37 -0.44
CA LEU A 86 3.11 -3.61 -0.41
C LEU A 86 2.09 -4.18 -1.41
N THR A 87 2.55 -4.54 -2.61
CA THR A 87 1.71 -5.13 -3.67
C THR A 87 1.18 -6.49 -3.25
N ASP A 88 2.04 -7.37 -2.72
CA ASP A 88 1.65 -8.70 -2.25
C ASP A 88 0.66 -8.64 -1.09
N ILE A 89 0.91 -7.76 -0.11
CA ILE A 89 -0.03 -7.56 1.00
C ILE A 89 -1.36 -7.01 0.48
N ARG A 90 -1.35 -6.10 -0.51
CA ARG A 90 -2.59 -5.62 -1.12
C ARG A 90 -3.32 -6.74 -1.82
N GLU A 91 -2.70 -7.43 -2.77
CA GLU A 91 -3.36 -8.42 -3.62
C GLU A 91 -3.82 -9.64 -2.83
N ILE A 92 -2.91 -10.25 -2.07
CA ILE A 92 -3.21 -11.43 -1.27
C ILE A 92 -4.11 -11.02 -0.10
N GLY A 93 -3.73 -9.99 0.64
CA GLY A 93 -4.47 -9.55 1.82
C GLY A 93 -5.92 -9.17 1.48
N TYR A 94 -6.19 -8.54 0.34
CA TYR A 94 -7.56 -8.20 -0.08
C TYR A 94 -8.43 -9.43 -0.36
N LEU A 95 -7.86 -10.53 -0.87
CA LEU A 95 -8.57 -11.80 -1.06
C LEU A 95 -9.01 -12.42 0.28
N TRP A 96 -8.22 -12.22 1.32
CA TRP A 96 -8.48 -12.74 2.66
C TRP A 96 -9.32 -11.80 3.52
N ALA A 97 -9.13 -10.48 3.41
CA ALA A 97 -9.80 -9.42 4.16
C ALA A 97 -11.29 -9.18 3.77
N ARG A 98 -12.00 -10.23 3.33
CA ARG A 98 -13.41 -10.14 2.95
C ARG A 98 -14.31 -10.13 4.19
N GLU A 99 -15.13 -9.09 4.32
CA GLU A 99 -16.09 -8.96 5.43
C GLU A 99 -17.06 -10.14 5.53
N LYS A 100 -17.39 -10.80 4.41
CA LYS A 100 -18.26 -11.98 4.44
C LYS A 100 -17.70 -13.11 5.32
N ARG A 101 -16.37 -13.29 5.37
CA ARG A 101 -15.74 -14.35 6.19
C ARG A 101 -15.87 -14.05 7.68
N ILE A 102 -15.73 -12.79 8.11
CA ILE A 102 -15.89 -12.42 9.53
C ILE A 102 -17.32 -12.68 10.00
N LYS A 103 -18.31 -12.45 9.14
CA LYS A 103 -19.71 -12.71 9.44
C LYS A 103 -19.96 -14.20 9.70
N GLN A 104 -19.37 -15.08 8.91
CA GLN A 104 -19.50 -16.53 9.09
C GLN A 104 -18.95 -16.98 10.46
N PHE A 105 -17.78 -16.50 10.87
CA PHE A 105 -17.24 -16.84 12.19
C PHE A 105 -18.07 -16.28 13.34
N LYS A 106 -18.64 -15.08 13.20
CA LYS A 106 -19.59 -14.54 14.18
C LYS A 106 -20.84 -15.42 14.30
N GLU A 107 -21.43 -15.82 13.17
CA GLU A 107 -22.60 -16.71 13.16
C GLU A 107 -22.30 -18.09 13.76
N THR A 108 -21.13 -18.66 13.44
CA THR A 108 -20.67 -19.93 14.04
C THR A 108 -20.52 -19.79 15.54
N LYS A 109 -19.91 -18.70 16.03
CA LYS A 109 -19.78 -18.41 17.46
C LYS A 109 -21.14 -18.36 18.15
N GLU A 110 -22.11 -17.65 17.57
CA GLU A 110 -23.48 -17.57 18.10
C GLU A 110 -24.16 -18.95 18.16
N LYS A 111 -24.00 -19.78 17.12
CA LYS A 111 -24.53 -21.15 17.10
C LYS A 111 -23.89 -22.01 18.20
N LEU A 112 -22.57 -21.90 18.41
CA LEU A 112 -21.86 -22.62 19.47
C LEU A 112 -22.31 -22.19 20.86
N HIS A 113 -22.59 -20.89 21.08
CA HIS A 113 -23.19 -20.42 22.33
C HIS A 113 -24.57 -21.04 22.56
N LYS A 114 -25.43 -21.10 21.53
CA LYS A 114 -26.75 -21.74 21.63
C LYS A 114 -26.64 -23.22 21.99
N ILE A 115 -25.74 -23.96 21.34
CA ILE A 115 -25.51 -25.38 21.62
C ILE A 115 -25.00 -25.57 23.06
N LYS A 116 -24.00 -24.78 23.46
CA LYS A 116 -23.42 -24.82 24.81
C LYS A 116 -24.48 -24.56 25.89
N ASN A 117 -25.40 -23.63 25.66
CA ASN A 117 -26.43 -23.27 26.63
C ASN A 117 -27.60 -24.26 26.66
N ALA A 118 -27.84 -24.99 25.57
CA ALA A 118 -28.94 -25.96 25.47
C ALA A 118 -28.55 -27.38 25.94
N THR A 119 -27.26 -27.70 25.97
CA THR A 119 -26.77 -29.03 26.36
C THR A 119 -26.40 -29.10 27.85
N LYS A 120 -26.51 -30.30 28.44
CA LYS A 120 -25.98 -30.63 29.77
C LYS A 120 -24.76 -31.55 29.70
N ASN A 121 -24.35 -31.95 28.49
CA ASN A 121 -23.20 -32.83 28.30
C ASN A 121 -21.89 -32.01 28.44
N ASN A 122 -21.10 -32.34 29.46
CA ASN A 122 -19.86 -31.63 29.78
C ASN A 122 -18.81 -31.67 28.66
N ASP A 123 -18.72 -32.76 27.91
CA ASP A 123 -17.77 -32.89 26.79
C ASP A 123 -18.18 -31.94 25.65
N VAL A 124 -19.47 -31.85 25.36
CA VAL A 124 -20.01 -30.92 24.36
C VAL A 124 -19.80 -29.46 24.81
N ILE A 125 -19.98 -29.17 26.10
CA ILE A 125 -19.73 -27.84 26.68
C ILE A 125 -18.25 -27.45 26.53
N ALA A 126 -17.34 -28.38 26.83
CA ALA A 126 -15.90 -28.17 26.71
C ALA A 126 -15.50 -27.93 25.24
N ALA A 127 -15.98 -28.77 24.32
CA ALA A 127 -15.74 -28.64 22.89
C ALA A 127 -16.26 -27.29 22.35
N CYS A 128 -17.50 -26.92 22.69
CA CYS A 128 -18.07 -25.63 22.29
C CYS A 128 -17.24 -24.46 22.83
N SER A 129 -16.79 -24.53 24.08
CA SER A 129 -15.97 -23.49 24.70
C SER A 129 -14.63 -23.30 23.98
N SER A 130 -13.97 -24.39 23.59
CA SER A 130 -12.73 -24.34 22.80
C SER A 130 -12.95 -23.73 21.41
N LEU A 131 -14.02 -24.15 20.72
CA LEU A 131 -14.36 -23.64 19.40
C LEU A 131 -14.79 -22.16 19.43
N ILE A 132 -15.49 -21.72 20.49
CA ILE A 132 -15.84 -20.31 20.70
C ILE A 132 -14.56 -19.47 20.81
N LYS A 133 -13.61 -19.87 21.65
CA LYS A 133 -12.31 -19.17 21.78
C LYS A 133 -11.58 -19.10 20.45
N THR A 134 -11.60 -20.19 19.68
CA THR A 134 -11.00 -20.23 18.34
C THR A 134 -11.68 -19.24 17.39
N CYS A 135 -13.02 -19.19 17.37
CA CYS A 135 -13.77 -18.22 16.56
C CYS A 135 -13.43 -16.77 16.97
N GLU A 136 -13.30 -16.48 18.27
CA GLU A 136 -12.91 -15.16 18.77
C GLU A 136 -11.52 -14.76 18.29
N ALA A 137 -10.54 -15.65 18.41
CA ALA A 137 -9.17 -15.41 17.94
C ALA A 137 -9.12 -15.14 16.43
N ILE A 138 -9.87 -15.93 15.64
CA ILE A 138 -9.98 -15.72 14.19
C ILE A 138 -10.62 -14.36 13.88
N ILE A 139 -11.69 -13.98 14.58
CA ILE A 139 -12.36 -12.69 14.38
C ILE A 139 -11.41 -11.52 14.66
N VAL A 140 -10.60 -11.59 15.73
CA VAL A 140 -9.60 -10.57 16.06
C VAL A 140 -8.54 -10.47 14.96
N THR A 141 -7.91 -11.60 14.62
CA THR A 141 -6.88 -11.67 13.57
C THR A 141 -7.40 -11.16 12.23
N HIS A 142 -8.65 -11.48 11.87
CA HIS A 142 -9.25 -11.03 10.62
C HIS A 142 -9.49 -9.51 10.59
N LYS A 143 -9.82 -8.89 11.73
CA LYS A 143 -9.92 -7.42 11.82
C LYS A 143 -8.56 -6.76 11.67
N GLU A 144 -7.53 -7.33 12.27
CA GLU A 144 -6.15 -6.84 12.13
C GLU A 144 -5.69 -6.93 10.68
N LEU A 145 -6.01 -8.02 9.99
CA LEU A 145 -5.77 -8.17 8.55
C LEU A 145 -6.48 -7.09 7.74
N ILE A 146 -7.78 -6.85 7.97
CA ILE A 146 -8.53 -5.78 7.29
C ILE A 146 -7.85 -4.42 7.51
N ASN A 147 -7.47 -4.11 8.76
CA ASN A 147 -6.81 -2.86 9.09
C ASN A 147 -5.43 -2.75 8.44
N THR A 148 -4.67 -3.84 8.37
CA THR A 148 -3.36 -3.90 7.71
C THR A 148 -3.49 -3.63 6.22
N VAL A 149 -4.44 -4.30 5.55
CA VAL A 149 -4.71 -4.07 4.12
C VAL A 149 -5.15 -2.62 3.85
N LYS A 150 -5.97 -2.04 4.73
CA LYS A 150 -6.34 -0.61 4.64
C LYS A 150 -5.11 0.30 4.75
N LYS A 151 -4.27 0.09 5.77
CA LYS A 151 -3.03 0.86 5.95
C LYS A 151 -2.09 0.73 4.75
N VAL A 152 -1.94 -0.47 4.20
CA VAL A 152 -1.11 -0.71 3.00
C VAL A 152 -1.70 -0.01 1.77
N ASN A 153 -3.03 -0.05 1.59
CA ASN A 153 -3.67 0.72 0.53
C ASN A 153 -3.47 2.22 0.67
N ASP A 154 -3.56 2.75 1.89
CA ASP A 154 -3.29 4.16 2.16
C ASP A 154 -1.81 4.50 1.91
N MET A 155 -0.89 3.63 2.33
CA MET A 155 0.54 3.75 2.02
C MET A 155 0.80 3.74 0.52
N LEU A 156 0.19 2.82 -0.24
CA LEU A 156 0.32 2.77 -1.69
C LEU A 156 -0.26 4.00 -2.36
N ARG A 157 -1.38 4.55 -1.87
CA ARG A 157 -1.94 5.82 -2.37
C ARG A 157 -1.04 7.02 -2.05
N ASN A 158 -0.40 7.02 -0.90
CA ASN A 158 0.54 8.06 -0.47
C ASN A 158 1.94 7.90 -1.11
N THR A 159 2.25 6.70 -1.60
CA THR A 159 3.51 6.37 -2.27
C THR A 159 3.39 6.62 -3.76
N ILE A 160 2.32 6.11 -4.37
CA ILE A 160 1.81 6.48 -5.70
C ILE A 160 0.96 7.73 -5.54
N VAL A 161 1.50 8.79 -4.94
CA VAL A 161 0.95 10.11 -5.22
C VAL A 161 1.41 10.36 -6.65
N LEU A 162 0.50 10.13 -7.59
CA LEU A 162 0.45 10.83 -8.86
C LEU A 162 0.47 12.33 -8.52
N GLN A 163 1.63 12.87 -8.14
CA GLN A 163 1.89 14.28 -8.33
C GLN A 163 1.97 14.40 -9.83
N LYS A 164 0.80 14.62 -10.44
CA LYS A 164 0.72 15.56 -11.52
C LYS A 164 1.36 16.82 -10.97
N ILE A 165 2.69 16.96 -11.12
CA ILE A 165 3.37 18.21 -10.88
C ILE A 165 2.66 19.12 -11.88
N THR A 166 1.71 19.86 -11.35
CA THR A 166 0.92 20.76 -12.14
C THR A 166 1.89 21.88 -12.37
N TYR A 167 2.60 21.85 -13.50
CA TYR A 167 3.08 23.09 -14.07
C TYR A 167 1.85 23.98 -14.14
N GLU A 168 1.89 25.13 -13.48
CA GLU A 168 0.87 26.16 -13.59
C GLU A 168 0.79 26.57 -15.05
N GLU A 169 0.07 25.83 -15.88
CA GLU A 169 -0.54 26.26 -17.13
C GLU A 169 -1.45 25.13 -17.65
N GLY A 170 -2.75 25.37 -17.43
CA GLY A 170 -3.92 24.60 -17.84
C GLY A 170 -3.74 23.39 -18.75
N SER A 171 -3.88 22.19 -18.20
CA SER A 171 -4.56 21.10 -18.91
C SER A 171 -5.13 20.05 -17.96
N THR A 172 -6.44 19.83 -18.11
CA THR A 172 -7.22 18.78 -17.47
C THR A 172 -6.75 17.41 -17.94
N SER A 173 -6.48 16.47 -17.02
CA SER A 173 -6.28 15.06 -17.40
C SER A 173 -6.88 14.12 -16.35
N LYS A 174 -7.45 13.03 -16.86
CA LYS A 174 -8.05 11.91 -16.11
C LYS A 174 -6.97 11.14 -15.32
N SER A 175 -7.38 10.55 -14.19
CA SER A 175 -6.49 9.80 -13.33
C SER A 175 -6.10 8.46 -13.97
N VAL A 176 -4.81 8.15 -14.00
CA VAL A 176 -4.25 6.85 -14.46
C VAL A 176 -4.57 5.72 -13.47
N LEU A 177 -5.01 6.09 -12.25
CA LEU A 177 -5.45 5.15 -11.22
C LEU A 177 -6.72 4.37 -11.60
N ASP A 178 -7.51 4.86 -12.56
CA ASP A 178 -8.70 4.15 -13.06
C ASP A 178 -8.38 3.05 -14.09
N THR A 179 -7.10 2.88 -14.45
CA THR A 179 -6.64 1.90 -15.46
C THR A 179 -5.69 0.83 -14.94
N LEU A 180 -5.33 0.88 -13.65
CA LEU A 180 -4.57 -0.20 -13.01
C LEU A 180 -5.56 -1.25 -12.46
N PRO A 181 -5.39 -2.55 -12.78
CA PRO A 181 -6.30 -3.62 -12.36
C PRO A 181 -6.41 -3.79 -10.84
#